data_AF-A0AAV4NW69-F1
#
_entry.id   AF-A0AAV4NW69-F1
#
_cell.length_a   1.000
_cell.length_b   1.000
_cell.length_c   1.000
_cell.angle_alpha   90.00
_cell.angle_beta   90.00
_cell.angle_gamma   90.00
#
_symmetry.space_group_name_H-M   'P 1'
#
loop_
_entity.id
_entity.type
_entity.pdbx_description
1 polymer ?
#
loop_
_entity_poly.entity_id
_entity_poly.type
_entity_poly.pdbx_seq_one_letter_code
_entity_poly.pdbx_strand_id
1 'polypeptide(L)'
;MKVFIVLLLVAVTFAFESKSVVAFEIREQPCPTNKTWGQFGDCPDSCYNTNNEDKRPCSLILKIGCKCAPGYILLGDRDSSSNCIKPEDCP
;
A
#
# COMPACT_ATOMS: atom_id res chain seq x y z
N MET A 1 -44.74 -20.99 37.41
CA MET A 1 -44.56 -19.81 36.53
C MET A 1 -43.14 -19.26 36.54
N LYS A 2 -42.54 -18.93 37.71
CA LYS A 2 -41.19 -18.34 37.79
C LYS A 2 -40.08 -19.21 37.15
N VAL A 3 -40.14 -20.53 37.32
CA VAL A 3 -39.14 -21.47 36.76
C VAL A 3 -39.16 -21.53 35.23
N PHE A 4 -40.34 -21.46 34.62
CA PHE A 4 -40.49 -21.45 33.14
C PHE A 4 -39.94 -20.16 32.52
N ILE A 5 -40.10 -19.03 33.21
CA ILE A 5 -39.56 -17.74 32.75
C ILE A 5 -38.02 -17.76 32.78
N VAL A 6 -37.43 -18.34 33.82
CA VAL A 6 -35.97 -18.48 33.92
C VAL A 6 -35.42 -19.38 32.80
N LEU A 7 -36.08 -20.50 32.50
CA LEU A 7 -35.67 -21.40 31.41
C LEU A 7 -35.75 -20.72 30.03
N LEU A 8 -36.77 -19.89 29.79
CA LEU A 8 -36.89 -19.15 28.53
C LEU A 8 -35.80 -18.08 28.37
N LEU A 9 -35.46 -17.35 29.44
CA LEU A 9 -34.41 -16.34 29.40
C LEU A 9 -33.04 -16.95 29.13
N VAL A 10 -32.76 -18.11 29.75
CA VAL A 10 -31.53 -18.87 29.55
C VAL A 10 -31.43 -19.35 28.09
N ALA A 11 -32.51 -19.91 27.53
CA ALA A 11 -32.53 -20.35 26.13
C ALA A 11 -32.31 -19.20 25.12
N VAL A 12 -32.87 -18.01 25.39
CA VAL A 12 -32.69 -16.83 24.53
C VAL A 12 -31.24 -16.30 24.58
N THR A 13 -30.57 -16.36 25.74
CA THR A 13 -29.17 -15.95 25.85
C THR A 13 -28.20 -16.87 25.11
N PHE A 14 -28.49 -18.18 25.05
CA PHE A 14 -27.65 -19.14 24.34
C PHE A 14 -27.79 -19.09 22.81
N ALA A 15 -28.89 -18.55 22.29
CA ALA A 15 -29.14 -18.46 20.86
C ALA A 15 -28.49 -17.24 20.17
N PHE A 16 -27.86 -16.33 20.92
CA PHE A 16 -27.45 -15.00 20.41
C PHE A 16 -25.94 -14.85 20.13
N GLU A 17 -25.12 -15.90 20.26
CA GLU A 17 -23.66 -15.82 20.10
C GLU A 17 -23.11 -16.41 18.80
N SER A 18 -23.82 -16.30 17.67
CA SER A 18 -23.19 -16.51 16.35
C SER A 18 -22.61 -15.20 15.83
N LYS A 19 -21.56 -14.69 16.47
CA LYS A 19 -20.71 -13.63 15.91
C LYS A 19 -19.72 -14.24 14.93
N SER A 20 -20.10 -14.31 13.66
CA SER A 20 -19.17 -14.68 12.58
C SER A 20 -18.11 -13.59 12.43
N VAL A 21 -16.86 -13.90 12.80
CA VAL A 21 -15.71 -13.03 12.53
C VAL A 21 -15.19 -13.40 11.14
N VAL A 22 -15.41 -12.51 10.17
CA VAL A 22 -14.83 -12.68 8.84
C VAL A 22 -13.37 -12.24 8.92
N ALA A 23 -12.43 -13.16 8.71
CA ALA A 23 -11.02 -12.82 8.57
C ALA A 23 -10.81 -12.16 7.19
N PHE A 24 -10.43 -10.88 7.17
CA PHE A 24 -9.99 -10.18 5.96
C PHE A 24 -8.47 -10.34 5.85
N GLU A 25 -8.02 -11.17 4.92
CA GLU A 25 -6.60 -11.32 4.61
C GLU A 25 -6.16 -10.16 3.70
N ILE A 26 -5.43 -9.19 4.25
CA ILE A 26 -4.72 -8.19 3.44
C ILE A 26 -3.58 -8.92 2.75
N ARG A 27 -3.80 -9.42 1.53
CA ARG A 27 -2.71 -9.93 0.70
C ARG A 27 -1.85 -8.73 0.32
N GLU A 28 -0.67 -8.61 0.93
CA GLU A 28 0.35 -7.67 0.49
C GLU A 28 0.67 -7.98 -0.97
N GLN A 29 0.26 -7.09 -1.88
CA GLN A 29 0.49 -7.28 -3.30
C GLN A 29 1.99 -7.03 -3.56
N PRO A 30 2.74 -8.00 -4.10
CA PRO A 30 4.18 -7.83 -4.33
C PRO A 30 4.41 -6.66 -5.29
N CYS A 31 5.50 -5.92 -5.08
CA CYS A 31 5.82 -4.81 -5.97
C CYS A 31 6.06 -5.29 -7.41
N PRO A 32 5.72 -4.46 -8.42
CA PRO A 32 6.03 -4.75 -9.82
C PRO A 32 7.52 -4.96 -10.08
N THR A 33 7.85 -5.49 -11.26
CA THR A 33 9.24 -5.66 -11.71
C THR A 33 10.04 -4.36 -11.59
N ASN A 34 11.30 -4.48 -11.16
CA ASN A 34 12.22 -3.36 -10.89
C ASN A 34 11.74 -2.37 -9.84
N LYS A 35 10.78 -2.77 -8.99
CA LYS A 35 10.34 -2.02 -7.83
C LYS A 35 10.56 -2.80 -6.54
N THR A 36 10.75 -2.07 -5.46
CA THR A 36 10.95 -2.59 -4.10
C THR A 36 10.05 -1.83 -3.15
N TRP A 37 9.52 -2.52 -2.14
CA TRP A 37 8.72 -1.87 -1.10
C TRP A 37 9.64 -1.04 -0.20
N GLY A 38 9.24 0.20 0.11
CA GLY A 38 9.98 1.02 1.04
C GLY A 38 9.49 2.46 1.12
N GLN A 39 10.27 3.28 1.82
CA GLN A 39 10.06 4.72 1.90
C GLN A 39 10.79 5.44 0.76
N PHE A 40 10.13 6.46 0.21
CA PHE A 40 10.67 7.33 -0.84
C PHE A 40 10.15 8.76 -0.70
N GLY A 41 10.91 9.73 -1.22
CA GLY A 41 10.51 11.13 -1.21
C GLY A 41 9.54 11.48 -2.35
N ASP A 42 8.97 12.69 -2.28
CA ASP A 42 7.99 13.19 -3.25
C ASP A 42 8.56 13.54 -4.64
N CYS A 43 9.88 13.49 -4.79
CA CYS A 43 10.62 13.70 -6.04
C CYS A 43 11.49 12.48 -6.35
N PRO A 44 10.92 11.39 -6.87
CA PRO A 44 11.70 10.29 -7.41
C PRO A 44 12.48 10.73 -8.67
N ASP A 45 13.66 10.13 -8.86
CA ASP A 45 14.42 10.28 -10.11
C ASP A 45 13.62 9.71 -11.30
N SER A 46 13.69 10.39 -12.43
CA SER A 46 12.99 10.01 -13.67
C SER A 46 13.81 10.37 -14.90
N CYS A 47 13.45 9.82 -16.05
CA CYS A 47 14.05 10.19 -17.35
C CYS A 47 13.90 11.68 -17.69
N TYR A 48 12.98 12.39 -17.03
CA TYR A 48 12.75 13.81 -17.21
C TYR A 48 13.56 14.69 -16.25
N ASN A 49 14.31 14.09 -15.33
CA ASN A 49 15.10 14.80 -14.33
C ASN A 49 16.42 14.08 -13.99
N THR A 50 17.05 13.43 -14.98
CA THR A 50 18.25 12.59 -14.79
C THR A 50 19.46 13.37 -14.27
N ASN A 51 19.51 14.69 -14.49
CA ASN A 51 20.66 15.55 -14.16
C ASN A 51 20.43 16.54 -13.03
N ASN A 52 19.27 16.54 -12.33
CA ASN A 52 18.97 17.49 -11.26
C ASN A 52 19.12 18.98 -11.65
N GLU A 53 19.18 19.31 -12.95
CA GLU A 53 19.35 20.69 -13.44
C GLU A 53 18.11 21.52 -13.15
N ASP A 54 16.93 20.88 -13.18
CA ASP A 54 15.70 21.46 -12.67
C ASP A 54 15.47 20.95 -11.25
N LYS A 55 16.09 21.62 -10.26
CA LYS A 55 15.74 21.45 -8.84
C LYS A 55 14.31 21.94 -8.60
N ARG A 56 13.35 21.15 -9.03
CA ARG A 56 11.93 21.42 -8.79
C ARG A 56 11.70 21.40 -7.28
N PRO A 57 10.80 22.24 -6.75
CA PRO A 57 10.53 22.25 -5.32
C PRO A 57 9.94 20.91 -4.92
N CYS A 58 10.69 20.16 -4.11
CA CYS A 58 10.24 18.93 -3.48
C CYS A 58 9.62 19.28 -2.14
N SER A 59 8.40 18.79 -1.90
CA SER A 59 7.63 19.00 -0.67
C SER A 59 8.27 18.37 0.58
N LEU A 60 9.35 17.58 0.41
CA LEU A 60 10.00 16.75 1.43
C LEU A 60 9.04 15.76 2.12
N ILE A 61 7.89 15.48 1.51
CA ILE A 61 6.95 14.48 2.00
C ILE A 61 7.53 13.08 1.72
N LEU A 62 7.51 12.24 2.76
CA LEU A 62 7.84 10.83 2.65
C LEU A 62 6.60 10.01 2.36
N LYS A 63 6.68 9.17 1.34
CA LYS A 63 5.67 8.19 0.95
C LYS A 63 6.16 6.78 1.25
N ILE A 64 5.22 5.88 1.56
CA ILE A 64 5.47 4.44 1.72
C ILE A 64 4.77 3.72 0.58
N GLY A 65 5.50 2.82 -0.10
CA GLY A 65 4.96 2.03 -1.19
C GLY A 65 6.03 1.39 -2.06
N CYS A 66 5.67 0.99 -3.28
CA CYS A 66 6.61 0.48 -4.25
C CYS A 66 7.39 1.63 -4.92
N LYS A 67 8.70 1.69 -4.65
CA LYS A 67 9.65 2.59 -5.31
C LYS A 67 10.52 1.84 -6.30
N CYS A 68 11.16 2.55 -7.24
CA CYS A 68 12.17 1.92 -8.10
C CYS A 68 13.28 1.27 -7.27
N ALA A 69 13.71 0.08 -7.71
CA ALA A 69 14.85 -0.60 -7.14
C ALA A 69 16.12 0.25 -7.30
N PRO A 70 17.15 0.06 -6.45
CA PRO A 70 18.42 0.77 -6.59
C PRO A 70 19.00 0.64 -8.00
N GLY A 71 19.39 1.78 -8.60
CA GLY A 71 19.91 1.83 -9.98
C GLY A 71 18.86 1.94 -11.08
N TYR A 72 17.57 1.99 -10.73
CA TYR A 72 16.47 2.23 -11.66
C TYR A 72 15.79 3.56 -11.38
N ILE A 73 15.27 4.19 -12.42
CA ILE A 73 14.55 5.46 -12.37
C ILE A 73 13.18 5.34 -13.05
N LEU A 74 12.27 6.27 -12.75
CA LEU A 74 10.95 6.28 -13.37
C LEU A 74 11.05 6.64 -14.86
N LEU A 75 10.37 5.85 -15.69
CA LEU A 75 10.16 6.19 -17.10
C LEU A 75 9.26 7.43 -17.22
N GLY A 76 8.24 7.56 -16.37
CA GLY A 76 7.32 8.70 -16.34
C GLY A 76 7.77 9.81 -15.39
N ASP A 77 7.28 11.03 -15.59
CA ASP A 77 7.54 12.14 -14.66
C ASP A 77 6.58 12.09 -13.46
N ARG A 78 7.13 11.98 -12.25
CA ARG A 78 6.39 11.98 -10.96
C ARG A 78 5.32 10.91 -10.78
N ASP A 79 5.21 9.99 -11.73
CA ASP A 79 4.28 8.88 -11.67
C ASP A 79 4.98 7.66 -11.06
N SER A 80 4.81 7.47 -9.75
CA SER A 80 5.33 6.28 -9.06
C SER A 80 4.70 4.97 -9.53
N SER A 81 3.62 5.01 -10.32
CA SER A 81 3.04 3.83 -10.97
C SER A 81 3.78 3.46 -12.26
N SER A 82 4.47 4.42 -12.91
CA SER A 82 5.23 4.20 -14.14
C SER A 82 6.33 3.14 -13.99
N ASN A 83 6.73 2.54 -15.10
CA ASN A 83 7.78 1.51 -15.12
C ASN A 83 9.12 2.08 -14.66
N CYS A 84 9.93 1.25 -14.00
CA CYS A 84 11.29 1.58 -13.62
C CYS A 84 12.27 0.96 -14.62
N ILE A 85 13.06 1.81 -15.26
CA ILE A 85 14.08 1.43 -16.25
C ILE A 85 15.45 1.92 -15.79
N LYS A 86 16.51 1.46 -16.45
CA LYS A 86 17.83 2.00 -16.16
C LYS A 86 17.97 3.40 -16.77
N PRO A 87 18.74 4.31 -16.16
CA PRO A 87 18.96 5.65 -16.70
C PRO A 87 19.47 5.66 -18.15
N GLU A 88 20.32 4.70 -18.51
CA GLU A 88 20.87 4.54 -19.86
C GLU A 88 19.82 4.13 -20.92
N ASP A 89 18.66 3.62 -20.51
CA ASP A 89 17.58 3.16 -21.38
C ASP A 89 16.49 4.25 -21.58
N CYS A 90 16.69 5.46 -21.06
CA CYS A 90 15.76 6.56 -21.26
C CYS A 90 15.66 6.97 -22.74
N PRO A 91 14.46 7.36 -23.21
CA PRO A 91 14.23 7.80 -24.60
C PRO A 91 14.89 9.14 -24.92
#